data_AF-A0A7X7DAL9-F1
#
_entry.id   AF-A0A7X7DAL9-F1
#
_cell.length_a   1.000
_cell.length_b   1.000
_cell.length_c   1.000
_cell.angle_alpha   90.00
_cell.angle_beta   90.00
_cell.angle_gamma   90.00
#
_symmetry.space_group_name_H-M   'P 1'
#
loop_
_entity.id
_entity.type
_entity.pdbx_description
1 polymer ?
#
loop_
_entity_poly.entity_id
_entity_poly.type
_entity_poly.pdbx_seq_one_letter_code
_entity_poly.pdbx_strand_id
1 'polypeptide(L)'
;ADRGRAPEEIIRSAALVLCCGKDEAEISRRADAIGREVDELRTNGAAGTPAEVVDKIGRYAEVGARRIYLQVLDMSDLDHLELVANEVARQL
;
A
#
# COMPACT_ATOMS: atom_id res chain seq x y z
N ALA A 1 -7.19 -26.97 -10.67
CA ALA A 1 -7.86 -27.15 -9.37
C ALA A 1 -7.58 -28.58 -8.94
N ASP A 2 -6.38 -28.83 -8.42
CA ASP A 2 -5.79 -30.18 -8.46
C ASP A 2 -6.02 -30.93 -7.15
N ARG A 3 -6.68 -30.28 -6.18
CA ARG A 3 -7.04 -30.83 -4.86
C ARG A 3 -8.55 -30.70 -4.55
N GLY A 4 -9.40 -30.53 -5.57
CA GLY A 4 -10.86 -30.50 -5.40
C GLY A 4 -11.43 -29.27 -4.68
N ARG A 5 -10.67 -28.18 -4.56
CA ARG A 5 -11.13 -26.91 -3.99
C ARG A 5 -11.53 -25.93 -5.08
N ALA A 6 -12.61 -25.19 -4.86
CA ALA A 6 -12.98 -24.10 -5.75
C ALA A 6 -11.98 -22.94 -5.60
N PRO A 7 -11.46 -22.34 -6.69
CA PRO A 7 -10.47 -21.25 -6.63
C PRO A 7 -10.88 -20.09 -5.72
N GLU A 8 -12.17 -19.77 -5.68
CA GLU A 8 -12.80 -18.71 -4.89
C GLU A 8 -12.74 -18.96 -3.37
N GLU A 9 -12.49 -20.19 -2.93
CA GLU A 9 -12.28 -20.49 -1.50
C GLU A 9 -10.92 -20.00 -0.99
N ILE A 10 -9.99 -19.64 -1.87
CA ILE A 10 -8.68 -19.11 -1.49
C ILE A 10 -8.74 -17.59 -1.55
N ILE A 11 -8.91 -16.96 -0.38
CA ILE A 11 -8.81 -15.51 -0.25
C ILE A 11 -7.36 -15.09 -0.44
N ARG A 12 -7.10 -14.31 -1.48
CA ARG A 12 -5.78 -13.74 -1.77
C ARG A 12 -5.59 -12.44 -1.01
N SER A 13 -4.44 -12.29 -0.39
CA SER A 13 -4.01 -11.05 0.25
C SER A 13 -2.63 -10.63 -0.25
N ALA A 14 -2.36 -9.33 -0.24
CA ALA A 14 -1.01 -8.79 -0.47
C ALA A 14 -0.57 -7.94 0.71
N ALA A 15 0.73 -7.88 0.95
CA ALA A 15 1.36 -7.01 1.94
C ALA A 15 2.29 -6.05 1.21
N LEU A 16 2.14 -4.75 1.49
CA LEU A 16 2.87 -3.68 0.82
C LEU A 16 3.48 -2.76 1.87
N VAL A 17 4.76 -2.41 1.70
CA VAL A 17 5.34 -1.30 2.48
C VAL A 17 4.61 -0.03 2.12
N LEU A 18 4.14 0.71 3.12
CA LEU A 18 3.41 1.94 2.95
C LEU A 18 4.37 3.13 3.03
N CYS A 19 4.34 4.00 2.02
CA CYS A 19 5.07 5.27 1.98
C CYS A 19 4.26 6.30 1.17
N CYS A 20 3.15 6.74 1.76
CA CYS A 20 2.23 7.70 1.18
C CYS A 20 2.59 9.12 1.62
N GLY A 21 2.49 10.13 0.75
CA GLY A 21 2.69 11.54 1.10
C GLY A 21 1.87 12.45 0.20
N LYS A 22 1.51 13.64 0.69
CA LYS A 22 0.71 14.61 -0.09
C LYS A 22 1.49 15.20 -1.27
N ASP A 23 2.82 15.16 -1.18
CA ASP A 23 3.76 15.63 -2.19
C ASP A 23 5.07 14.83 -2.12
N GLU A 24 5.98 15.08 -3.07
CA GLU A 24 7.29 14.41 -3.14
C GLU A 24 8.16 14.64 -1.91
N ALA A 25 8.01 15.78 -1.22
CA ALA A 25 8.80 16.07 -0.03
C ALA A 25 8.36 15.19 1.15
N GLU A 26 7.05 14.98 1.32
CA GLU A 26 6.54 14.00 2.29
C GLU A 26 6.95 12.56 1.96
N ILE A 27 6.87 12.18 0.68
CA ILE A 27 7.24 10.84 0.24
C ILE A 27 8.73 10.59 0.53
N SER A 28 9.62 11.51 0.13
CA SER A 28 11.07 11.39 0.38
C SER A 28 11.36 11.30 1.87
N ARG A 29 10.80 12.20 2.70
CA ARG A 29 11.02 12.20 4.14
C ARG A 29 10.60 10.87 4.78
N ARG A 30 9.46 10.31 4.38
CA ARG A 30 8.96 9.03 4.90
C ARG A 30 9.80 7.85 4.43
N ALA A 31 10.29 7.89 3.20
CA ALA A 31 11.20 6.87 2.66
C ALA A 31 12.56 6.89 3.40
N ASP A 32 13.11 8.08 3.63
CA ASP A 32 14.36 8.29 4.38
C ASP A 32 14.24 7.78 5.83
N ALA A 33 13.12 8.06 6.49
CA ALA A 33 12.86 7.61 7.87
C ALA A 33 12.93 6.09 8.05
N ILE A 34 12.68 5.33 6.97
CA ILE A 34 12.71 3.86 6.97
C ILE A 34 13.93 3.30 6.21
N GLY A 35 14.83 4.16 5.75
CA GLY A 35 16.07 3.80 5.04
C GLY A 35 15.84 3.15 3.68
N ARG A 36 14.89 3.68 2.89
CA ARG A 36 14.48 3.12 1.60
C ARG A 36 14.46 4.18 0.51
N GLU A 37 14.69 3.78 -0.73
CA GLU A 37 14.63 4.65 -1.90
C GLU A 37 13.21 4.79 -2.42
N VAL A 38 12.80 6.01 -2.80
CA VAL A 38 11.43 6.30 -3.28
C VAL A 38 11.05 5.46 -4.49
N ASP A 39 11.94 5.33 -5.48
CA ASP A 39 11.66 4.58 -6.71
C ASP A 39 11.49 3.08 -6.46
N GLU A 40 12.25 2.52 -5.52
CA GLU A 40 12.10 1.13 -5.08
C GLU A 40 10.76 0.91 -4.38
N LEU A 41 10.38 1.84 -3.50
CA LEU A 41 9.08 1.81 -2.82
C LEU A 41 7.90 1.96 -3.78
N ARG A 42 7.98 2.85 -4.78
CA ARG A 42 6.94 2.99 -5.82
C ARG A 42 6.80 1.72 -6.66
N THR A 43 7.92 1.05 -6.92
CA THR A 43 7.95 -0.20 -7.67
C THR A 43 7.30 -1.34 -6.89
N ASN A 44 7.70 -1.55 -5.63
CA ASN A 44 7.36 -2.76 -4.87
C ASN A 44 6.24 -2.57 -3.82
N GLY A 45 6.13 -1.37 -3.24
CA GLY A 45 5.22 -1.04 -2.15
C GLY A 45 3.99 -0.23 -2.57
N ALA A 46 3.25 0.26 -1.58
CA ALA A 46 2.19 1.25 -1.72
C ALA A 46 2.80 2.63 -1.41
N ALA A 47 3.45 3.23 -2.41
CA ALA A 47 4.18 4.47 -2.24
C ALA A 47 3.83 5.51 -3.31
N GLY A 48 3.83 6.79 -2.91
CA GLY A 48 3.43 7.92 -3.74
C GLY A 48 2.38 8.79 -3.07
N THR A 49 1.64 9.54 -3.89
CA THR A 49 0.46 10.29 -3.48
C THR A 49 -0.71 9.38 -3.12
N PRO A 50 -1.75 9.88 -2.43
CA PRO A 50 -2.95 9.09 -2.14
C PRO A 50 -3.57 8.47 -3.39
N ALA A 51 -3.59 9.20 -4.51
CA ALA A 51 -4.08 8.70 -5.80
C ALA A 51 -3.22 7.54 -6.33
N GLU A 52 -1.89 7.69 -6.33
CA GLU A 52 -0.98 6.62 -6.76
C GLU A 52 -1.12 5.35 -5.87
N VAL A 53 -1.34 5.53 -4.56
CA VAL A 53 -1.56 4.44 -3.62
C VAL A 53 -2.89 3.72 -3.90
N VAL A 54 -3.98 4.46 -4.14
CA VAL A 54 -5.27 3.88 -4.54
C VAL A 54 -5.14 3.10 -5.84
N ASP A 55 -4.49 3.68 -6.86
CA ASP A 55 -4.25 3.02 -8.15
C ASP A 55 -3.42 1.74 -7.99
N LYS A 56 -2.39 1.77 -7.14
CA LYS A 56 -1.59 0.59 -6.79
C LYS A 56 -2.46 -0.51 -6.18
N ILE A 57 -3.31 -0.16 -5.22
CA ILE A 57 -4.24 -1.11 -4.56
C ILE A 57 -5.25 -1.67 -5.56
N GLY A 58 -5.79 -0.82 -6.45
CA GLY A 58 -6.70 -1.22 -7.52
C GLY A 58 -6.11 -2.31 -8.40
N ARG A 59 -4.84 -2.19 -8.79
CA ARG A 59 -4.14 -3.23 -9.58
C ARG A 59 -4.02 -4.57 -8.85
N TYR A 60 -3.90 -4.58 -7.53
CA TYR A 60 -3.96 -5.82 -6.75
C TYR A 60 -5.38 -6.42 -6.74
N ALA A 61 -6.41 -5.58 -6.66
CA ALA A 61 -7.80 -6.03 -6.76
C ALA A 61 -8.11 -6.66 -8.13
N GLU A 62 -7.62 -6.08 -9.22
CA GLU A 62 -7.77 -6.60 -10.59
C GLU A 62 -7.21 -8.03 -10.76
N VAL A 63 -6.13 -8.37 -10.05
CA VAL A 63 -5.54 -9.73 -10.05
C VAL A 63 -6.14 -10.66 -8.98
N GLY A 64 -7.21 -10.21 -8.31
CA GLY A 64 -8.03 -11.00 -7.40
C GLY A 64 -7.62 -10.93 -5.93
N ALA A 65 -6.76 -9.99 -5.52
CA ALA A 65 -6.53 -9.73 -4.10
C ALA A 65 -7.80 -9.14 -3.46
N ARG A 66 -8.17 -9.66 -2.29
CA ARG A 66 -9.32 -9.19 -1.51
C ARG A 66 -8.95 -8.53 -0.18
N ARG A 67 -7.66 -8.53 0.15
CA ARG A 67 -7.14 -7.92 1.38
C ARG A 67 -5.75 -7.36 1.14
N ILE A 68 -5.53 -6.14 1.60
CA ILE A 68 -4.22 -5.47 1.56
C ILE A 68 -3.78 -5.18 2.99
N TYR A 69 -2.56 -5.56 3.31
CA TYR A 69 -1.88 -5.17 4.54
C TYR A 69 -0.88 -4.08 4.21
N LEU A 70 -1.12 -2.87 4.73
CA LEU A 70 -0.20 -1.75 4.60
C LEU A 70 0.77 -1.78 5.77
N GLN A 71 2.04 -2.03 5.48
CA GLN A 71 3.10 -2.11 6.47
C GLN A 71 3.67 -0.71 6.72
N VAL A 72 3.28 -0.11 7.84
CA VAL A 72 3.90 1.11 8.38
C VAL A 72 5.16 0.70 9.15
N LEU A 73 6.31 1.17 8.70
CA LEU A 73 7.62 0.82 9.29
C LEU A 73 8.10 1.87 10.29
N ASP A 74 7.77 3.14 10.08
CA ASP A 74 7.90 4.19 11.09
C ASP A 74 6.61 4.27 11.92
N MET A 75 6.61 3.60 13.07
CA MET A 75 5.46 3.56 13.97
C MET A 75 5.20 4.89 14.70
N SER A 76 6.09 5.87 14.58
CA SER A 76 5.93 7.18 15.21
C SER A 76 5.19 8.20 14.33
N ASP A 77 5.14 7.95 13.01
CA ASP A 77 4.44 8.82 12.04
C ASP A 77 2.93 8.54 12.03
N LEU A 78 2.23 9.09 13.03
CA LEU A 78 0.77 8.99 13.12
C LEU A 78 0.06 9.80 12.03
N ASP A 79 0.68 10.88 11.55
CA ASP A 79 0.14 11.71 10.47
C ASP A 79 0.06 10.92 9.15
N HIS A 80 0.95 9.95 8.96
CA HIS A 80 0.89 9.02 7.83
C HIS A 80 -0.33 8.10 7.90
N LEU A 81 -0.65 7.59 9.09
CA LEU A 81 -1.87 6.80 9.31
C LEU A 81 -3.12 7.66 9.10
N GLU A 82 -3.13 8.90 9.60
CA GLU A 82 -4.24 9.83 9.41
C GLU A 82 -4.47 10.15 7.93
N LEU A 83 -3.40 10.44 7.18
CA LEU A 83 -3.46 10.67 5.74
C LEU A 83 -4.09 9.47 5.01
N VAL A 84 -3.62 8.26 5.29
CA VAL A 84 -4.13 7.05 4.62
C VAL A 84 -5.57 6.76 5.01
N ALA A 85 -5.94 6.94 6.28
CA ALA A 85 -7.32 6.76 6.72
C ALA A 85 -8.29 7.74 6.04
N ASN A 86 -7.88 9.00 5.88
CA ASN A 86 -8.75 10.05 5.35
C ASN A 86 -8.78 10.11 3.82
N GLU A 87 -7.64 9.86 3.16
CA GLU A 87 -7.49 10.10 1.73
C GLU A 87 -7.36 8.82 0.90
N VAL A 88 -6.97 7.68 1.48
CA VAL A 88 -6.86 6.40 0.74
C VAL A 88 -8.02 5.48 1.09
N ALA A 89 -8.22 5.16 2.36
CA ALA A 89 -9.18 4.16 2.80
C ALA A 89 -10.64 4.51 2.46
N ARG A 90 -10.97 5.81 2.34
CA ARG A 90 -12.33 6.26 1.96
C ARG A 90 -12.68 6.01 0.49
N GLN A 91 -11.69 5.68 -0.34
CA GLN A 91 -11.87 5.45 -1.78
C GLN A 91 -11.97 3.96 -2.15
N LEU A 92 -11.78 3.05 -1.19
CA LEU A 92 -11.65 1.60 -1.40
C LEU A 92 -12.89 0.82 -0.95
#